data_AF-A0AAW9IKL8-F1
#
_entry.id   AF-A0AAW9IKL8-F1
#
_cell.length_a   1.000
_cell.length_b   1.000
_cell.length_c   1.000
_cell.angle_alpha   90.00
_cell.angle_beta   90.00
_cell.angle_gamma   90.00
#
_symmetry.space_group_name_H-M   'P 1'
#
loop_
_entity.id
_entity.type
_entity.pdbx_description
1 polymer ?
#
loop_
_entity_poly.entity_id
_entity_poly.type
_entity_poly.pdbx_seq_one_letter_code
_entity_poly.pdbx_strand_id
1 'polypeptide(L)'
;IILIFFAISIVVLILGIILSILLSNSIINPIKYLNKVAEKMGSGNLGVRSNLNSENEIGQLSNTLNFMANEIEKREQLKNEFISSVSHELRTPLTAIKGWTITLNNDETDKETLKLGFEIIEKETDRLSSMVEDLLDFSRLINEKITLELESVNIIEFMNHIESFIKP
;
A
#
# COMPACT_ATOMS: atom_id res chain seq x y z
N ILE A 1 -38.57 26.53 53.76
CA ILE A 1 -37.13 26.16 53.61
C ILE A 1 -37.00 24.74 53.05
N ILE A 2 -37.48 23.68 53.73
CA ILE A 2 -37.37 22.28 53.26
C ILE A 2 -38.02 22.05 51.87
N LEU A 3 -39.23 22.59 51.63
CA LEU A 3 -39.92 22.46 50.34
C LEU A 3 -39.14 23.09 49.17
N ILE A 4 -38.42 24.18 49.44
CA ILE A 4 -37.59 24.88 48.44
C ILE A 4 -36.37 24.03 48.09
N PHE A 5 -35.71 23.45 49.10
CA PHE A 5 -34.60 22.50 48.85
C PHE A 5 -35.05 21.30 48.04
N PHE A 6 -36.21 20.72 48.35
CA PHE A 6 -36.74 19.59 47.59
C PHE A 6 -37.06 19.94 46.13
N ALA A 7 -37.66 21.12 45.89
CA ALA A 7 -37.91 21.61 44.54
C ALA A 7 -36.60 21.83 43.76
N ILE A 8 -35.58 22.42 44.38
CA ILE A 8 -34.26 22.61 43.76
C ILE A 8 -33.62 21.26 43.42
N SER A 9 -33.67 20.27 44.32
CA SER A 9 -33.15 18.94 44.05
C SER A 9 -33.83 18.26 42.87
N ILE A 10 -35.15 18.40 42.74
CA ILE A 10 -35.89 17.87 41.59
C ILE A 10 -35.44 18.56 40.30
N VAL A 11 -35.31 19.89 40.30
CA VAL A 11 -34.88 20.65 39.12
C VAL A 11 -33.47 20.22 38.69
N VAL A 12 -32.54 20.11 39.62
CA VAL A 12 -31.17 19.65 39.35
C VAL A 12 -31.15 18.24 38.78
N LEU A 13 -31.97 17.33 39.33
CA LEU A 13 -32.07 15.95 38.85
C LEU A 13 -32.62 15.89 37.42
N ILE A 14 -33.67 16.67 37.13
CA ILE A 14 -34.24 16.77 35.78
C ILE A 14 -33.21 17.33 34.80
N LEU A 15 -32.50 18.40 35.17
CA LEU A 15 -31.45 18.99 34.32
C LEU A 15 -30.32 17.99 34.05
N GLY A 16 -29.91 17.21 35.05
CA GLY A 16 -28.90 16.16 34.88
C GLY A 16 -29.32 15.08 33.88
N ILE A 17 -30.58 14.63 33.95
CA ILE A 17 -31.13 13.64 33.00
C ILE A 17 -31.19 14.23 31.59
N ILE A 18 -31.66 15.47 31.44
CA ILE A 18 -31.72 16.14 30.13
C ILE A 18 -30.32 16.26 29.53
N LEU A 19 -29.35 16.75 30.31
CA LEU A 19 -27.96 16.89 29.84
C LEU A 19 -27.35 15.54 29.45
N SER A 20 -27.62 14.49 30.23
CA SER A 20 -27.15 13.13 29.92
C SER A 20 -27.67 12.64 28.56
N ILE A 21 -28.96 12.84 28.28
CA ILE A 21 -29.57 12.46 27.00
C ILE A 21 -28.96 13.26 25.85
N LEU A 22 -28.74 14.57 26.03
CA LEU A 22 -28.12 15.42 25.02
C LEU A 22 -26.69 14.98 24.68
N LEU A 23 -25.84 14.73 25.69
CA LEU A 23 -24.48 14.25 25.49
C LEU A 23 -24.45 12.86 24.85
N SER A 24 -25.35 11.97 25.27
CA SER A 24 -25.44 10.63 24.71
C SER A 24 -25.71 10.67 23.21
N ASN A 25 -26.64 11.52 22.77
CA ASN A 25 -27.04 11.60 21.37
C ASN A 25 -26.10 12.46 20.51
N SER A 26 -25.52 13.52 21.08
CA SER A 26 -24.67 14.46 20.34
C SER A 26 -23.22 13.98 20.21
N ILE A 27 -22.72 13.19 21.18
CA ILE A 27 -21.29 12.84 21.26
C ILE A 27 -21.08 11.32 21.37
N ILE A 28 -21.67 10.67 22.39
CA ILE A 28 -21.31 9.28 22.74
C ILE A 28 -21.73 8.29 21.65
N ASN A 29 -22.97 8.38 21.18
CA ASN A 29 -23.49 7.47 20.15
C ASN A 29 -22.75 7.63 18.80
N PRO A 30 -22.49 8.85 18.29
CA PRO A 30 -21.65 9.05 17.11
C PRO A 30 -20.23 8.48 17.24
N ILE A 31 -19.54 8.69 18.36
CA ILE A 31 -18.19 8.14 18.58
C ILE A 31 -18.22 6.62 18.61
N LYS A 32 -19.20 6.02 19.29
CA LYS A 32 -19.37 4.56 19.33
C LYS A 32 -19.65 3.98 17.94
N TYR A 33 -20.39 4.72 17.11
CA TYR A 33 -20.61 4.35 15.71
C TYR A 33 -19.31 4.38 14.91
N LEU A 34 -18.53 5.48 14.98
CA LEU A 34 -17.24 5.59 14.30
C LEU A 34 -16.26 4.51 14.77
N ASN A 35 -16.22 4.18 16.06
CA ASN A 35 -15.39 3.11 16.57
C ASN A 35 -15.74 1.75 15.94
N LYS A 36 -17.03 1.44 15.77
CA LYS A 36 -17.47 0.21 15.08
C LYS A 36 -17.07 0.19 13.60
N VAL A 37 -17.09 1.35 12.93
CA VAL A 37 -16.62 1.47 11.54
C VAL A 37 -15.11 1.22 11.47
N ALA A 38 -14.35 1.86 12.37
CA ALA A 38 -12.91 1.69 12.47
C ALA A 38 -12.51 0.24 12.81
N GLU A 39 -13.23 -0.44 13.72
CA GLU A 39 -13.02 -1.87 14.03
C GLU A 39 -13.20 -2.75 12.79
N LYS A 40 -14.22 -2.50 11.97
CA LYS A 40 -14.43 -3.23 10.70
C LYS A 40 -13.33 -2.96 9.68
N MET A 41 -12.86 -1.72 9.58
CA MET A 41 -11.73 -1.37 8.73
C MET A 41 -10.45 -2.07 9.22
N GLY A 42 -10.19 -2.05 10.53
CA GLY A 42 -9.07 -2.71 11.18
C GLY A 42 -9.08 -4.23 11.06
N SER A 43 -10.26 -4.85 10.92
CA SER A 43 -10.38 -6.28 10.60
C SER A 43 -10.19 -6.60 9.10
N GLY A 44 -9.76 -5.63 8.29
CA GLY A 44 -9.48 -5.79 6.86
C GLY A 44 -10.66 -5.46 5.93
N ASN A 45 -11.83 -5.10 6.45
CA ASN A 45 -12.94 -4.67 5.60
C ASN A 45 -12.82 -3.17 5.31
N LEU A 46 -11.88 -2.84 4.42
CA LEU A 46 -11.62 -1.48 3.98
C LEU A 46 -12.70 -0.92 3.06
N GLY A 47 -13.74 -1.65 2.68
CA GLY A 47 -14.86 -1.15 1.86
C GLY A 47 -15.96 -0.45 2.68
N VAL A 48 -15.97 -0.62 4.01
CA VAL A 48 -16.91 0.09 4.89
C VAL A 48 -16.56 1.57 4.93
N ARG A 49 -17.58 2.43 4.98
CA ARG A 49 -17.41 3.88 5.18
C ARG A 49 -18.36 4.36 6.26
N SER A 50 -17.93 5.37 7.00
CA SER A 50 -18.83 6.13 7.86
C SER A 50 -19.74 6.99 6.99
N ASN A 51 -21.04 6.89 7.23
CA ASN A 51 -22.07 7.76 6.65
C ASN A 51 -22.57 8.82 7.65
N LEU A 52 -21.80 9.06 8.72
CA LEU A 52 -22.14 10.06 9.72
C LEU A 52 -22.05 11.46 9.10
N ASN A 53 -23.22 12.03 8.85
CA ASN A 53 -23.36 13.40 8.34
C ASN A 53 -23.54 14.34 9.53
N SER A 54 -22.45 15.00 9.92
CA SER A 54 -22.46 16.06 10.92
C SER A 54 -21.54 17.19 10.46
N GLU A 55 -21.89 18.43 10.77
CA GLU A 55 -21.07 19.60 10.43
C GLU A 55 -20.05 19.96 11.52
N ASN A 56 -20.01 19.18 12.60
CA ASN A 56 -19.10 19.38 13.73
C ASN A 56 -17.80 18.57 13.58
N GLU A 57 -16.98 18.57 14.63
CA GLU A 57 -15.70 17.87 14.72
C GLU A 57 -15.84 16.35 14.57
N ILE A 58 -16.98 15.76 14.97
CA ILE A 58 -17.24 14.33 14.80
C ILE A 58 -17.48 14.01 13.32
N GLY A 59 -18.13 14.93 12.59
CA GLY A 59 -18.26 14.85 11.13
C GLY A 59 -16.90 14.97 10.42
N GLN A 60 -16.04 15.87 10.89
CA GLN A 60 -14.66 15.96 10.38
C GLN A 60 -13.89 14.65 10.62
N LEU A 61 -13.99 14.07 11.82
CA LEU A 61 -13.39 12.77 12.14
C LEU A 61 -13.92 11.65 11.24
N SER A 62 -15.23 11.62 10.97
CA SER A 62 -15.85 10.70 10.00
C SER A 62 -15.21 10.81 8.61
N ASN A 63 -15.02 12.04 8.13
CA ASN A 63 -14.39 12.29 6.83
C ASN A 63 -12.90 11.88 6.81
N THR A 64 -12.16 12.20 7.86
CA THR A 64 -10.75 11.79 8.00
C THR A 64 -10.61 10.27 8.07
N LEU A 65 -11.50 9.57 8.78
CA LEU A 65 -11.55 8.12 8.84
C LEU A 65 -11.79 7.50 7.45
N ASN A 66 -12.74 8.05 6.70
CA ASN A 66 -13.04 7.62 5.33
C ASN A 66 -11.86 7.89 4.37
N PHE A 67 -11.21 9.04 4.49
CA PHE A 67 -10.02 9.39 3.71
C PHE A 67 -8.88 8.40 3.98
N MET A 68 -8.59 8.12 5.26
CA MET A 68 -7.59 7.11 5.63
C MET A 68 -7.93 5.75 5.02
N ALA A 69 -9.18 5.30 5.13
CA ALA A 69 -9.59 4.02 4.55
C ALA A 69 -9.36 3.96 3.04
N ASN A 70 -9.67 5.04 2.33
CA ASN A 70 -9.44 5.16 0.88
C ASN A 70 -7.94 5.11 0.52
N GLU A 71 -7.11 5.81 1.29
CA GLU A 71 -5.66 5.79 1.06
C GLU A 71 -5.05 4.40 1.34
N ILE A 72 -5.53 3.70 2.37
CA ILE A 72 -5.08 2.32 2.63
C ILE A 72 -5.55 1.38 1.51
N GLU A 73 -6.81 1.47 1.09
CA GLU A 73 -7.36 0.65 0.00
C GLU A 73 -6.60 0.87 -1.31
N LYS A 74 -6.29 2.13 -1.65
CA LYS A 74 -5.48 2.47 -2.82
C LYS A 74 -4.07 1.90 -2.74
N ARG A 75 -3.41 1.99 -1.59
CA ARG A 75 -2.07 1.40 -1.38
C ARG A 75 -2.11 -0.12 -1.52
N GLU A 76 -3.14 -0.77 -0.98
CA GLU A 76 -3.32 -2.22 -1.07
C GLU A 76 -3.57 -2.66 -2.52
N GLN A 77 -4.39 -1.90 -3.27
CA GLN A 77 -4.62 -2.15 -4.69
C GLN A 77 -3.31 -2.04 -5.49
N LEU A 78 -2.54 -0.96 -5.32
CA LEU A 78 -1.26 -0.77 -5.99
C LEU A 78 -0.26 -1.89 -5.65
N LYS A 79 -0.22 -2.32 -4.38
CA LYS A 79 0.60 -3.45 -3.95
C LYS A 79 0.20 -4.74 -4.69
N ASN A 80 -1.10 -5.01 -4.79
CA ASN A 80 -1.60 -6.22 -5.46
C ASN A 80 -1.36 -6.19 -6.97
N GLU A 81 -1.54 -5.03 -7.61
CA GLU A 81 -1.20 -4.82 -9.03
C GLU A 81 0.29 -5.03 -9.28
N PHE A 82 1.16 -4.48 -8.42
CA PHE A 82 2.60 -4.69 -8.48
C PHE A 82 2.98 -6.17 -8.35
N ILE A 83 2.47 -6.87 -7.33
CA ILE A 83 2.74 -8.30 -7.13
C ILE A 83 2.28 -9.12 -8.35
N SER A 84 1.11 -8.80 -8.91
CA SER A 84 0.59 -9.47 -10.11
C SER A 84 1.49 -9.25 -11.32
N SER A 85 1.90 -7.99 -11.56
CA SER A 85 2.78 -7.61 -12.66
C SER A 85 4.13 -8.32 -12.56
N VAL A 86 4.80 -8.27 -11.40
CA VAL A 86 6.06 -8.95 -11.15
C VAL A 86 5.92 -10.46 -11.35
N SER A 87 4.84 -11.06 -10.83
CA SER A 87 4.59 -12.50 -11.01
C SER A 87 4.44 -12.90 -12.48
N HIS A 88 3.80 -12.06 -13.30
CA HIS A 88 3.65 -12.29 -14.73
C HIS A 88 4.99 -12.17 -15.46
N GLU A 89 5.76 -11.14 -15.13
CA GLU A 89 7.05 -10.88 -15.74
C GLU A 89 8.07 -11.97 -15.43
N LEU A 90 8.11 -12.47 -14.19
CA LEU A 90 8.98 -13.59 -13.78
C LEU A 90 8.55 -14.93 -14.40
N ARG A 91 7.26 -15.13 -14.68
CA ARG A 91 6.75 -16.39 -15.25
C ARG A 91 7.28 -16.65 -16.66
N THR A 92 7.46 -15.59 -17.45
CA THR A 92 7.89 -15.68 -18.86
C THR A 92 9.30 -16.30 -19.02
N PRO A 93 10.37 -15.73 -18.42
CA PRO A 93 11.71 -16.32 -18.47
C PRO A 93 11.74 -17.71 -17.83
N LEU A 94 11.03 -17.91 -16.72
CA LEU A 94 10.96 -19.22 -16.06
C LEU A 94 10.32 -20.29 -16.96
N THR A 95 9.29 -19.93 -17.73
CA THR A 95 8.64 -20.83 -18.69
C THR A 95 9.59 -21.17 -19.84
N ALA A 96 10.37 -20.20 -20.32
CA ALA A 96 11.38 -20.42 -21.37
C ALA A 96 12.49 -21.37 -20.87
N ILE A 97 13.04 -21.12 -19.68
CA ILE A 97 14.05 -22.00 -19.06
C ILE A 97 13.49 -23.42 -18.89
N LYS A 98 12.26 -23.55 -18.37
CA LYS A 98 11.60 -24.85 -18.23
C LYS A 98 11.39 -25.55 -19.57
N GLY A 99 10.98 -24.81 -20.60
CA GLY A 99 10.80 -25.35 -21.96
C GLY A 99 12.09 -25.93 -22.52
N TRP A 100 13.19 -25.17 -22.43
CA TRP A 100 14.49 -25.62 -22.92
C TRP A 100 15.08 -26.76 -22.10
N THR A 101 14.96 -26.74 -20.77
CA THR A 101 15.41 -27.87 -19.95
C THR A 101 14.69 -29.17 -20.28
N ILE A 102 13.39 -29.12 -20.64
CA ILE A 102 12.64 -30.28 -21.13
C ILE A 102 13.18 -30.72 -22.50
N THR A 103 13.36 -29.78 -23.44
CA THR A 103 13.88 -30.08 -24.79
C THR A 103 15.25 -30.74 -24.74
N LEU A 104 16.16 -30.19 -23.92
CA LEU A 104 17.54 -30.66 -23.77
C LEU A 104 17.66 -32.01 -23.05
N ASN A 105 16.63 -32.43 -22.31
CA ASN A 105 16.61 -33.71 -21.62
C ASN A 105 16.17 -34.89 -22.53
N ASN A 106 15.88 -34.64 -23.82
CA ASN A 106 15.57 -35.69 -24.77
C ASN A 106 16.85 -36.28 -25.40
N ASP A 107 16.90 -37.62 -25.49
CA ASP A 107 18.08 -38.39 -25.92
C ASP A 107 18.54 -38.14 -27.38
N GLU A 108 17.73 -37.48 -28.21
CA GLU A 108 18.00 -37.21 -29.63
C GLU A 108 18.42 -35.76 -29.93
N THR A 109 18.81 -34.98 -28.92
CA THR A 109 19.14 -33.56 -29.10
C THR A 109 20.48 -33.37 -29.84
N ASP A 110 20.46 -32.69 -30.99
CA ASP A 110 21.67 -32.38 -31.75
C ASP A 110 22.50 -31.26 -31.09
N LYS A 111 23.77 -31.12 -31.51
CA LYS A 111 24.72 -30.18 -30.91
C LYS A 111 24.34 -28.71 -31.12
N GLU A 112 23.66 -28.36 -32.20
CA GLU A 112 23.20 -26.98 -32.44
C GLU A 112 22.04 -26.64 -31.52
N THR A 113 21.06 -27.53 -31.39
CA THR A 113 19.94 -27.37 -30.45
C THR A 113 20.43 -27.30 -29.01
N LEU A 114 21.45 -28.08 -28.67
CA LEU A 114 22.06 -28.08 -27.34
C LEU A 114 22.70 -26.73 -27.00
N LYS A 115 23.45 -26.16 -27.96
CA LYS A 115 24.06 -24.83 -27.83
C LYS A 115 22.99 -23.73 -27.70
N LEU A 116 21.96 -23.77 -28.55
CA LEU A 116 20.86 -22.81 -28.52
C LEU A 116 20.10 -22.86 -27.19
N GLY A 117 19.79 -24.05 -26.68
CA GLY A 117 19.08 -24.20 -25.42
C GLY A 117 19.86 -23.63 -24.23
N PHE A 118 21.18 -23.87 -24.16
CA PHE A 118 22.02 -23.26 -23.12
C PHE A 118 22.07 -21.72 -23.25
N GLU A 119 22.19 -21.19 -24.46
CA GLU A 119 22.20 -19.73 -24.70
C GLU A 119 20.89 -19.07 -24.25
N ILE A 120 19.74 -19.70 -24.52
CA ILE A 120 18.45 -19.18 -24.05
C ILE A 120 18.32 -19.29 -22.53
N ILE A 121 18.73 -20.42 -21.93
CA ILE A 121 18.70 -20.58 -20.47
C ILE A 121 19.57 -19.54 -19.77
N GLU A 122 20.79 -19.30 -20.26
CA GLU A 122 21.71 -18.28 -19.75
C GLU A 122 21.08 -16.89 -19.83
N LYS A 123 20.62 -16.50 -21.02
CA LYS A 123 19.98 -15.20 -21.25
C LYS A 123 18.77 -14.94 -20.34
N GLU A 124 17.90 -15.92 -20.17
CA GLU A 124 16.71 -15.76 -19.33
C GLU A 124 17.05 -15.79 -17.83
N THR A 125 18.16 -16.44 -17.44
CA THR A 125 18.68 -16.41 -16.06
C THR A 125 19.31 -15.05 -15.73
N ASP A 126 20.05 -14.45 -16.67
CA ASP A 126 20.57 -13.09 -16.55
C ASP A 126 19.43 -12.07 -16.45
N ARG A 127 18.39 -12.25 -17.27
CA ARG A 127 17.19 -11.42 -17.22
C ARG A 127 16.48 -11.51 -15.86
N LEU A 128 16.32 -12.70 -15.31
CA LEU A 128 15.76 -12.89 -13.96
C LEU A 128 16.61 -12.19 -12.90
N SER A 129 17.94 -12.26 -13.02
CA SER A 129 18.86 -11.62 -12.08
C SER A 129 18.72 -10.10 -12.09
N SER A 130 18.70 -9.49 -13.29
CA SER A 130 18.45 -8.05 -13.45
C SER A 130 17.09 -7.64 -12.86
N MET A 131 16.03 -8.44 -13.07
CA MET A 131 14.72 -8.15 -12.47
C MET A 131 14.75 -8.18 -10.95
N VAL A 132 15.49 -9.11 -10.34
CA VAL A 132 15.63 -9.16 -8.88
C VAL A 132 16.37 -7.92 -8.36
N GLU A 133 17.40 -7.45 -9.07
CA GLU A 133 18.10 -6.21 -8.72
C GLU A 133 17.16 -4.99 -8.81
N ASP A 134 16.39 -4.86 -9.90
CA ASP A 134 15.40 -3.80 -10.07
C ASP A 134 14.38 -3.78 -8.92
N LEU A 135 13.93 -4.96 -8.47
CA LEU A 135 13.01 -5.09 -7.33
C LEU A 135 13.66 -4.68 -6.00
N LEU A 136 14.93 -5.00 -5.80
CA LEU A 136 15.68 -4.60 -4.60
C LEU A 136 15.88 -3.08 -4.56
N ASP A 137 16.19 -2.46 -5.69
CA ASP A 137 16.34 -1.01 -5.79
C ASP A 137 15.01 -0.28 -5.60
N PHE A 138 13.93 -0.81 -6.20
CA PHE A 138 12.57 -0.31 -5.92
C PHE A 138 12.21 -0.43 -4.43
N SER A 139 12.55 -1.54 -3.78
CA SER A 139 12.32 -1.72 -2.34
C SER A 139 13.12 -0.72 -1.48
N ARG A 140 14.34 -0.38 -1.87
CA ARG A 140 15.15 0.66 -1.19
C ARG A 140 14.52 2.03 -1.36
N LEU A 141 14.01 2.32 -2.55
CA LEU A 141 13.35 3.59 -2.88
C LEU A 141 12.07 3.82 -2.07
N ILE A 142 11.22 2.79 -1.95
CA ILE A 142 9.97 2.89 -1.16
C ILE A 142 10.24 3.11 0.33
N ASN A 143 11.27 2.46 0.89
CA ASN A 143 11.54 2.51 2.33
C ASN A 143 12.32 3.77 2.77
N GLU A 144 12.37 4.82 1.95
CA GLU A 144 13.09 6.07 2.20
C GLU A 144 14.57 5.87 2.57
N LYS A 145 15.17 4.73 2.20
CA LYS A 145 16.57 4.41 2.48
C LYS A 145 17.54 5.03 1.48
N ILE A 146 17.03 5.79 0.50
CA ILE A 146 17.85 6.50 -0.47
C ILE A 146 18.10 7.91 0.07
N THR A 147 19.31 8.14 0.56
CA THR A 147 19.82 9.47 0.84
C THR A 147 20.36 10.06 -0.46
N LEU A 148 19.76 11.14 -0.95
CA LEU A 148 20.28 11.87 -2.10
C LEU A 148 21.44 12.77 -1.66
N GLU A 149 22.64 12.49 -2.15
CA GLU A 149 23.79 13.38 -2.01
C GLU A 149 23.78 14.35 -3.20
N LEU A 150 23.35 15.59 -2.94
CA LEU A 150 23.29 16.63 -3.96
C LEU A 150 24.65 17.33 -4.07
N GLU A 151 25.26 17.24 -5.24
CA GLU A 151 26.49 17.95 -5.58
C GLU A 151 26.31 18.82 -6.85
N SER A 152 27.11 19.88 -6.96
CA SER A 152 27.12 20.72 -8.15
C SER A 152 27.91 20.03 -9.24
N VAL A 153 27.22 19.57 -10.29
CA VAL A 153 27.84 18.87 -11.41
C VAL A 153 27.88 19.78 -12.64
N ASN A 154 29.04 19.84 -13.31
CA ASN A 154 29.17 20.47 -14.62
C ASN A 154 28.53 19.56 -15.68
N ILE A 155 27.42 20.01 -16.26
CA ILE A 155 26.66 19.22 -17.25
C ILE A 155 27.52 18.84 -18.47
N ILE A 156 28.42 19.72 -18.93
CA ILE A 156 29.28 19.44 -20.10
C ILE A 156 30.26 18.31 -19.77
N GLU A 157 30.87 18.34 -18.59
CA GLU A 157 31.79 17.30 -18.14
C GLU A 157 31.08 15.96 -17.92
N PHE A 158 29.90 15.99 -17.30
CA PHE A 158 29.06 14.82 -17.10
C PHE A 158 28.62 14.18 -18.42
N MET A 159 28.23 15.00 -19.41
CA MET A 159 27.87 14.51 -20.74
C MET A 159 29.05 13.87 -21.46
N ASN A 160 30.24 14.48 -21.38
CA ASN A 160 31.47 13.89 -21.95
C ASN A 160 31.84 12.58 -21.24
N HIS A 161 31.64 12.50 -19.92
CA HIS A 161 31.86 11.29 -19.14
C HIS A 161 30.93 10.17 -19.60
N ILE A 162 29.63 10.45 -19.73
CA ILE A 162 28.65 9.48 -20.25
C ILE A 162 28.97 9.06 -21.69
N GLU A 163 29.37 10.00 -22.55
CA GLU A 163 29.76 9.67 -23.94
C GLU A 163 30.95 8.69 -23.99
N SER A 164 31.88 8.77 -23.03
CA SER A 164 33.00 7.82 -22.96
C SER A 164 32.59 6.39 -22.58
N PHE A 165 31.49 6.21 -21.85
CA PHE A 165 30.96 4.90 -21.44
C PHE A 165 30.00 4.27 -22.46
N ILE A 166 29.36 5.10 -23.30
CA ILE A 166 28.38 4.65 -24.31
C ILE A 166 29.05 4.39 -25.66
N LYS A 167 30.24 4.94 -25.92
CA LYS A 167 31.00 4.60 -27.12
C LYS A 167 31.46 3.13 -27.07
N PRO A 168 31.30 2.39 -28.18
CA PRO A 168 31.68 0.98 -28.28
C PRO A 168 33.19 0.77 -28.17
#